data_AF-A0A6N7HXA1-F1
#
_entry.id   AF-A0A6N7HXA1-F1
#
_cell.length_a   1.000
_cell.length_b   1.000
_cell.length_c   1.000
_cell.angle_alpha   90.00
_cell.angle_beta   90.00
_cell.angle_gamma   90.00
#
_symmetry.space_group_name_H-M   'P 1'
#
loop_
_entity.id
_entity.type
_entity.pdbx_description
1 polymer ?
#
loop_
_entity_poly.entity_id
_entity_poly.type
_entity_poly.pdbx_seq_one_letter_code
_entity_poly.pdbx_strand_id
1 'polypeptide(L)'
;MTPEESPEQPLAAEQPVDQGPDENPPAEPAEARDATEARDATEAVEEAVAGLDGIEELPLNEHVERFDSVHTALTVALSSIDKV
;
A
#
# COMPACT_ATOMS: atom_id res chain seq x y z
N MET A 1 68.06 8.33 20.94
CA MET A 1 67.04 8.66 21.95
C MET A 1 67.06 10.16 22.18
N THR A 2 66.28 10.86 21.36
CA THR A 2 65.69 12.19 21.60
C THR A 2 64.34 12.20 20.87
N PRO A 3 63.30 12.82 21.43
CA PRO A 3 61.90 12.58 21.05
C PRO A 3 61.36 13.59 20.05
N GLU A 4 60.27 13.18 19.38
CA GLU A 4 59.06 13.94 19.04
C GLU A 4 59.20 15.39 18.59
N GLU A 5 58.91 15.63 17.30
CA GLU A 5 58.07 16.75 16.83
C GLU A 5 57.57 16.36 15.43
N SER A 6 56.27 16.06 15.31
CA SER A 6 55.58 15.89 14.02
C SER A 6 54.36 16.80 13.99
N PRO A 7 54.10 17.39 12.82
CA PRO A 7 53.48 18.70 12.70
C PRO A 7 51.98 18.69 13.00
N GLU A 8 51.51 19.85 13.45
CA GLU A 8 50.12 20.25 13.59
C GLU A 8 49.26 19.69 12.44
N GLN A 9 48.39 18.72 12.77
CA GLN A 9 47.37 18.28 11.85
C GLN A 9 46.38 19.44 11.64
N PRO A 10 46.06 19.80 10.40
CA PRO A 10 45.14 20.90 10.14
C PRO A 10 43.74 20.52 10.63
N LEU A 11 43.10 21.52 11.23
CA LEU A 11 41.67 21.61 11.47
C LEU A 11 40.91 21.43 10.15
N ALA A 12 40.71 20.18 9.72
CA ALA A 12 39.85 19.84 8.60
C ALA A 12 38.53 19.33 9.18
N ALA A 13 37.60 20.29 9.25
CA ALA A 13 36.17 20.18 9.42
C ALA A 13 35.61 18.76 9.52
N GLU A 14 34.92 18.50 10.63
CA GLU A 14 33.80 17.57 10.66
C GLU A 14 32.98 17.81 9.39
N GLN A 15 33.03 16.84 8.48
CA GLN A 15 32.23 16.88 7.26
C GLN A 15 30.77 17.00 7.70
N PRO A 16 30.04 18.08 7.37
CA PRO A 16 28.63 18.12 7.65
C PRO A 16 28.02 16.94 6.89
N VAL A 17 27.36 16.07 7.63
CA VAL A 17 26.53 15.03 7.05
C VAL A 17 25.58 15.70 6.07
N ASP A 18 25.81 15.50 4.78
CA ASP A 18 24.88 15.84 3.72
C ASP A 18 23.69 14.90 3.90
N GLN A 19 22.77 15.30 4.78
CA GLN A 19 21.44 14.72 4.87
C GLN A 19 20.71 15.17 3.61
N GLY A 20 20.99 14.49 2.49
CA GLY A 20 20.05 14.43 1.39
C GLY A 20 18.67 14.02 1.93
N PRO A 21 17.57 14.48 1.31
CA PRO A 21 16.23 14.22 1.82
C PRO A 21 16.06 12.72 2.01
N ASP A 22 15.75 12.32 3.24
CA ASP A 22 15.31 10.99 3.60
C ASP A 22 13.99 10.75 2.85
N GLU A 23 14.08 10.30 1.60
CA GLU A 23 12.93 9.86 0.80
C GLU A 23 12.53 8.42 1.17
N ASN A 24 12.65 8.06 2.45
CA ASN A 24 11.88 6.94 2.96
C ASN A 24 10.50 7.52 3.32
N PRO A 25 9.47 7.36 2.48
CA PRO A 25 8.13 7.78 2.87
C PRO A 25 7.82 7.10 4.22
N PRO A 26 7.22 7.81 5.18
CA PRO A 26 6.94 7.22 6.48
C PRO A 26 6.19 5.91 6.24
N ALA A 27 6.78 4.79 6.69
CA ALA A 27 6.13 3.50 6.62
C ALA A 27 4.82 3.61 7.39
N GLU A 28 3.72 3.72 6.67
CA GLU A 28 2.40 3.67 7.28
C GLU A 28 2.31 2.39 8.12
N PRO A 29 1.77 2.47 9.35
CA PRO A 29 1.61 1.29 10.18
C PRO A 29 0.81 0.24 9.38
N ALA A 30 1.27 -1.02 9.39
CA ALA A 30 0.66 -2.11 8.63
C ALA A 30 -0.86 -2.25 8.92
N GLU A 31 -1.29 -1.88 10.13
CA GLU A 31 -2.70 -1.84 10.55
C GLU A 31 -3.54 -0.80 9.77
N ALA A 32 -2.96 0.34 9.38
CA ALA A 32 -3.65 1.34 8.56
C ALA A 32 -3.82 0.88 7.11
N ARG A 33 -2.89 0.04 6.61
CA ARG A 33 -2.97 -0.56 5.28
C ARG A 33 -4.06 -1.62 5.23
N ASP A 34 -4.09 -2.53 6.20
CA ASP A 34 -5.12 -3.55 6.31
C ASP A 34 -6.54 -2.95 6.40
N ALA A 35 -6.71 -1.91 7.21
CA ALA A 35 -7.98 -1.18 7.31
C ALA A 35 -8.37 -0.46 6.01
N THR A 36 -7.41 -0.06 5.18
CA THR A 36 -7.66 0.54 3.87
C THR A 36 -8.04 -0.54 2.85
N GLU A 37 -7.30 -1.64 2.80
CA GLU A 37 -7.61 -2.79 1.93
C GLU A 37 -8.99 -3.39 2.22
N ALA A 38 -9.40 -3.47 3.50
CA ALA A 38 -10.73 -3.93 3.88
C ALA A 38 -11.85 -2.96 3.45
N ARG A 39 -11.58 -1.65 3.48
CA ARG A 39 -12.51 -0.62 2.98
C ARG A 39 -12.65 -0.68 1.47
N ASP A 40 -11.53 -0.75 0.75
CA ASP A 40 -11.50 -0.86 -0.72
C ASP A 40 -12.25 -2.12 -1.17
N ALA A 41 -12.08 -3.24 -0.46
CA ALA A 41 -12.79 -4.47 -0.74
C ALA A 41 -14.31 -4.36 -0.50
N THR A 42 -14.73 -3.60 0.52
CA THR A 42 -16.15 -3.35 0.78
C THR A 42 -16.76 -2.48 -0.32
N GLU A 43 -16.08 -1.40 -0.72
CA GLU A 43 -16.51 -0.52 -1.79
C GLU A 43 -16.64 -1.26 -3.14
N ALA A 44 -15.69 -2.14 -3.45
CA ALA A 44 -15.75 -2.98 -4.66
C ALA A 44 -16.96 -3.92 -4.68
N VAL A 45 -17.35 -4.47 -3.52
CA VAL A 45 -18.56 -5.30 -3.41
C VAL A 45 -19.81 -4.43 -3.58
N GLU A 46 -19.86 -3.24 -2.98
CA GLU A 46 -20.98 -2.31 -3.13
C GLU A 46 -21.17 -1.88 -4.59
N GLU A 47 -20.09 -1.55 -5.30
CA GLU A 47 -20.13 -1.23 -6.73
C GLU A 47 -20.64 -2.42 -7.57
N ALA A 48 -20.11 -3.62 -7.33
CA ALA A 48 -20.53 -4.81 -8.07
C ALA A 48 -22.02 -5.13 -7.85
N VAL A 49 -22.51 -4.98 -6.62
CA VAL A 49 -23.93 -5.16 -6.28
C VAL A 49 -24.79 -4.08 -6.92
N ALA A 50 -24.36 -2.82 -6.93
CA ALA A 50 -25.05 -1.74 -7.63
C ALA A 50 -25.16 -2.02 -9.15
N GLY A 51 -24.15 -2.69 -9.73
CA GLY A 51 -24.19 -3.15 -11.12
C GLY A 51 -25.28 -4.18 -11.44
N LEU A 52 -25.89 -4.81 -10.43
CA LEU A 52 -27.03 -5.72 -10.60
C LEU A 52 -28.37 -4.99 -10.75
N ASP A 53 -28.44 -3.68 -10.51
CA ASP A 53 -29.67 -2.92 -10.72
C ASP A 53 -30.09 -2.97 -12.20
N GLY A 54 -31.37 -3.27 -12.45
CA GLY A 54 -31.91 -3.42 -13.82
C GLY A 54 -31.38 -4.63 -14.59
N ILE A 55 -30.75 -5.61 -13.92
CA ILE A 55 -30.18 -6.79 -14.59
C ILE A 55 -31.24 -7.57 -15.39
N GLU A 56 -32.51 -7.55 -14.97
CA GLU A 56 -33.60 -8.25 -15.67
C GLU A 56 -33.90 -7.76 -17.09
N GLU A 57 -33.44 -6.56 -17.45
CA GLU A 57 -33.61 -5.97 -18.77
C GLU A 57 -32.49 -6.37 -19.73
N LEU A 58 -31.44 -7.04 -19.23
CA LEU A 58 -30.26 -7.43 -19.99
C LEU A 58 -30.40 -8.84 -20.56
N PRO A 59 -29.61 -9.21 -21.59
CA PRO A 59 -29.56 -10.58 -22.05
C PRO A 59 -28.85 -11.49 -21.04
N LEU A 60 -29.19 -12.78 -21.06
CA LEU A 60 -28.72 -13.75 -20.07
C LEU A 60 -27.19 -13.84 -19.94
N ASN A 61 -26.43 -13.61 -21.02
CA ASN A 61 -24.96 -13.60 -20.93
C ASN A 61 -24.47 -12.50 -19.98
N GLU A 62 -25.06 -11.30 -20.06
CA GLU A 62 -24.71 -10.17 -19.19
C GLU A 62 -25.09 -10.45 -17.75
N HIS A 63 -26.15 -11.22 -17.50
CA HIS A 63 -26.51 -11.62 -16.15
C HIS A 63 -25.36 -12.41 -15.52
N VAL A 64 -24.87 -13.41 -16.23
CA VAL A 64 -23.80 -14.29 -15.74
C VAL A 64 -22.54 -13.48 -15.46
N GLU A 65 -22.15 -12.58 -16.37
CA GLU A 65 -20.97 -11.73 -16.20
C GLU A 65 -21.10 -10.78 -14.99
N ARG A 66 -22.27 -10.19 -14.78
CA ARG A 66 -22.55 -9.32 -13.63
C ARG A 66 -22.54 -10.08 -12.30
N PHE A 67 -23.13 -11.27 -12.27
CA PHE A 67 -23.09 -12.13 -11.07
C PHE A 67 -21.69 -12.68 -10.79
N ASP A 68 -20.90 -13.00 -11.81
CA ASP A 68 -19.50 -13.43 -11.66
C ASP A 68 -18.62 -12.31 -11.09
N SER A 69 -18.86 -11.06 -11.52
CA SER A 69 -18.20 -9.87 -10.96
C SER A 69 -18.45 -9.74 -9.45
N VAL A 70 -19.71 -9.87 -9.01
CA VAL A 70 -20.06 -9.87 -7.57
C VAL A 70 -19.40 -11.01 -6.82
N HIS A 71 -19.43 -12.23 -7.39
CA HIS A 71 -18.80 -13.40 -6.78
C HIS A 71 -17.28 -13.20 -6.61
N THR A 72 -16.63 -12.63 -7.62
CA THR A 72 -15.20 -12.31 -7.59
C THR A 72 -14.89 -11.25 -6.54
N ALA A 73 -15.64 -10.14 -6.50
CA ALA A 73 -15.46 -9.08 -5.51
C ALA A 73 -15.62 -9.62 -4.08
N LEU A 74 -16.64 -10.46 -3.85
CA LEU A 74 -16.87 -11.10 -2.55
C LEU A 74 -15.73 -12.04 -2.17
N THR A 75 -15.23 -12.83 -3.13
CA THR A 75 -14.10 -13.74 -2.91
C THR A 75 -12.84 -12.97 -2.50
N VAL A 76 -12.55 -11.87 -3.19
CA VAL A 76 -11.42 -10.99 -2.85
C VAL A 76 -11.61 -10.39 -1.46
N ALA A 77 -12.79 -9.85 -1.15
CA ALA A 77 -13.06 -9.24 0.14
C ALA A 77 -12.89 -10.23 1.31
N LEU A 78 -13.45 -11.42 1.19
CA LEU A 78 -13.31 -12.46 2.21
C LEU A 78 -11.86 -12.96 2.34
N SER A 79 -11.14 -13.08 1.22
CA SER A 79 -9.73 -13.49 1.24
C SER A 79 -8.80 -12.43 1.84
N SER A 80 -9.15 -11.14 1.73
CA SER A 80 -8.39 -10.07 2.38
C SER A 80 -8.57 -10.10 3.90
N ILE A 81 -9.77 -10.44 4.40
CA ILE A 81 -10.06 -10.53 5.84
C ILE A 81 -9.45 -11.79 6.47
N ASP A 82 -9.30 -12.89 5.71
CA ASP A 82 -8.73 -14.16 6.19
C ASP A 82 -7.21 -14.11 6.42
N LYS A 83 -6.51 -13.06 5.95
CA LYS A 83 -5.07 -12.84 6.21
C LYS A 83 -4.85 -12.35 7.65
N VAL A 84 -5.08 -13.21 8.63
CA VAL A 84 -4.80 -12.99 10.07
C VAL A 84 -3.53 -13.69 10.54
#